data_AF-A0A9D6LS39-F1
#
_entry.id   AF-A0A9D6LS39-F1
#
_cell.length_a   1.000
_cell.length_b   1.000
_cell.length_c   1.000
_cell.angle_alpha   90.00
_cell.angle_beta   90.00
_cell.angle_gamma   90.00
#
_symmetry.space_group_name_H-M   'P 1'
#
loop_
_entity.id
_entity.type
_entity.pdbx_description
1 polymer ?
#
loop_
_entity_poly.entity_id
_entity_poly.type
_entity_poly.pdbx_seq_one_letter_code
_entity_poly.pdbx_strand_id
1 'polypeptide(L)'
;MYKHLNPEQNLAGYAGKVVETLLRSMAFEIQKTLKSSDPDNVHDLRVTCLRLRHALRLFGKLLPAKAARKVRGRLAKLQELLAGVRNCDIALQILGHKSIAPSLSPARRRVLAGKLGQERQRAGRAMRLRLRKMQRSDVLARWRSRLMATG
;
A
#
# COMPACT_ATOMS: atom_id res chain seq x y z
N MET A 1 -22.91 -17.45 -21.36
CA MET A 1 -21.81 -17.83 -20.45
C MET A 1 -21.88 -17.09 -19.09
N TYR A 2 -23.07 -16.81 -18.54
CA TYR A 2 -23.26 -16.13 -17.24
C TYR A 2 -24.45 -16.71 -16.44
N LYS A 3 -24.67 -18.02 -16.50
CA LYS A 3 -25.84 -18.67 -15.85
C LYS A 3 -25.63 -19.08 -14.38
N HIS A 4 -24.51 -18.69 -13.75
CA HIS A 4 -24.19 -19.07 -12.35
C HIS A 4 -23.79 -17.90 -11.45
N LEU A 5 -24.05 -16.65 -11.85
CA LEU A 5 -24.03 -15.55 -10.88
C LEU A 5 -25.28 -15.69 -10.01
N ASN A 6 -25.08 -16.13 -8.78
CA ASN A 6 -26.13 -16.30 -7.78
C ASN A 6 -26.89 -14.96 -7.64
N PRO A 7 -28.20 -14.89 -7.95
CA PRO A 7 -28.97 -13.63 -7.97
C PRO A 7 -29.06 -12.94 -6.60
N GLU A 8 -28.66 -13.62 -5.52
CA GLU A 8 -28.61 -13.06 -4.16
C GLU A 8 -27.35 -12.24 -3.84
N GLN A 9 -26.30 -12.27 -4.67
CA GLN A 9 -25.19 -11.31 -4.54
C GLN A 9 -25.49 -10.06 -5.36
N ASN A 10 -26.22 -9.12 -4.76
CA ASN A 10 -26.30 -7.78 -5.32
C ASN A 10 -24.88 -7.15 -5.40
N LEU A 11 -24.66 -6.28 -6.38
CA LEU A 11 -23.34 -5.69 -6.68
C LEU A 11 -22.73 -4.95 -5.48
N ALA A 12 -23.57 -4.43 -4.57
CA ALA A 12 -23.14 -3.80 -3.32
C ALA A 12 -22.56 -4.81 -2.32
N GLY A 13 -23.18 -5.98 -2.16
CA GLY A 13 -22.67 -7.08 -1.33
C GLY A 13 -21.33 -7.60 -1.84
N TYR A 14 -21.18 -7.75 -3.16
CA TYR A 14 -19.90 -8.11 -3.77
C TYR A 14 -18.83 -7.04 -3.51
N ALA A 15 -19.16 -5.76 -3.71
CA ALA A 15 -18.25 -4.64 -3.43
C ALA A 15 -17.79 -4.62 -1.96
N GLY A 16 -18.73 -4.84 -1.03
CA GLY A 16 -18.44 -4.94 0.41
C GLY A 16 -17.43 -6.06 0.71
N LYS A 17 -17.66 -7.26 0.16
CA LYS A 17 -16.77 -8.42 0.32
C LYS A 17 -15.35 -8.12 -0.20
N VAL A 18 -15.22 -7.57 -1.41
CA VAL A 18 -13.91 -7.22 -1.99
C VAL A 18 -13.16 -6.22 -1.12
N VAL A 19 -13.84 -5.16 -0.67
CA VAL A 19 -13.23 -4.13 0.18
C VAL A 19 -12.83 -4.70 1.54
N GLU A 20 -13.67 -5.56 2.14
CA GLU A 20 -13.33 -6.22 3.40
C GLU A 20 -12.11 -7.12 3.27
N THR A 21 -12.04 -7.95 2.22
CA THR A 21 -10.88 -8.81 1.96
C THR A 21 -9.60 -7.97 1.82
N LEU A 22 -9.65 -6.88 1.06
CA LEU A 22 -8.51 -5.99 0.87
C LEU A 22 -8.10 -5.26 2.15
N LEU A 23 -9.04 -4.90 3.02
CA LEU A 23 -8.73 -4.33 4.35
C LEU A 23 -8.03 -5.35 5.26
N ARG A 24 -8.44 -6.62 5.23
CA ARG A 24 -7.79 -7.71 5.97
C ARG A 24 -6.38 -7.98 5.44
N SER A 25 -6.21 -8.09 4.13
CA SER A 25 -4.88 -8.22 3.50
C SER A 25 -3.99 -7.03 3.86
N MET A 26 -4.54 -5.80 3.86
CA MET A 26 -3.78 -4.62 4.24
C MET A 26 -3.32 -4.69 5.70
N ALA A 27 -4.16 -5.17 6.63
CA ALA A 27 -3.76 -5.34 8.03
C ALA A 27 -2.59 -6.32 8.16
N PHE A 28 -2.64 -7.44 7.44
CA PHE A 28 -1.58 -8.43 7.41
C PHE A 28 -0.26 -7.86 6.86
N GLU A 29 -0.30 -7.17 5.71
CA GLU A 29 0.90 -6.58 5.12
C GLU A 29 1.50 -5.44 5.96
N ILE A 30 0.67 -4.69 6.70
CA ILE A 30 1.16 -3.71 7.68
C ILE A 30 1.96 -4.42 8.79
N GLN A 31 1.44 -5.52 9.33
CA GLN A 31 2.13 -6.28 10.37
C GLN A 31 3.47 -6.84 9.87
N LYS A 32 3.49 -7.46 8.68
CA LYS A 32 4.72 -7.94 8.03
C LYS A 32 5.73 -6.80 7.88
N THR A 33 5.32 -5.67 7.31
CA THR A 33 6.19 -4.51 7.07
C THR A 33 6.74 -3.88 8.36
N LEU A 34 5.97 -3.91 9.45
CA LEU A 34 6.41 -3.43 10.76
C LEU A 34 7.40 -4.39 11.42
N LYS A 35 7.20 -5.70 11.27
CA LYS A 35 8.14 -6.74 11.73
C LYS A 35 9.46 -6.65 10.97
N SER A 36 9.41 -6.66 9.64
CA SER A 36 10.55 -6.41 8.78
C SER A 36 10.19 -5.52 7.61
N SER A 37 10.94 -4.44 7.42
CA SER A 37 10.70 -3.48 6.35
C SER A 37 11.53 -3.80 5.11
N ASP A 38 11.68 -5.08 4.76
CA ASP A 38 12.41 -5.53 3.57
C ASP A 38 11.68 -5.10 2.28
N PRO A 39 12.39 -5.01 1.13
CA PRO A 39 11.82 -4.52 -0.12
C PRO A 39 10.52 -5.21 -0.56
N ASP A 40 10.39 -6.51 -0.33
CA ASP A 40 9.22 -7.30 -0.72
C ASP A 40 8.01 -7.00 0.15
N ASN A 41 8.19 -6.94 1.48
CA ASN A 41 7.10 -6.56 2.40
C ASN A 41 6.58 -5.14 2.09
N VAL A 42 7.48 -4.19 1.81
CA VAL A 42 7.11 -2.83 1.41
C VAL A 42 6.36 -2.84 0.07
N HIS A 43 6.79 -3.67 -0.87
CA HIS A 43 6.12 -3.83 -2.16
C HIS A 43 4.71 -4.41 -2.01
N ASP A 44 4.54 -5.51 -1.27
CA ASP A 44 3.26 -6.18 -1.04
C ASP A 44 2.24 -5.24 -0.37
N LEU A 45 2.68 -4.49 0.64
CA LEU A 45 1.85 -3.49 1.29
C LEU A 45 1.44 -2.38 0.32
N ARG A 46 2.36 -1.92 -0.54
CA ARG A 46 2.07 -0.91 -1.56
C ARG A 46 1.05 -1.41 -2.58
N VAL A 47 1.21 -2.63 -3.08
CA VAL A 47 0.28 -3.26 -4.02
C VAL A 47 -1.10 -3.42 -3.39
N THR A 48 -1.17 -3.90 -2.15
CA THR A 48 -2.43 -4.06 -1.42
C THR A 48 -3.14 -2.73 -1.20
N CYS A 49 -2.38 -1.69 -0.83
CA CYS A 49 -2.89 -0.33 -0.69
C CYS A 49 -3.43 0.24 -2.01
N LEU A 50 -2.75 -0.04 -3.13
CA LEU A 50 -3.19 0.34 -4.48
C LEU A 50 -4.50 -0.37 -4.86
N ARG A 51 -4.56 -1.70 -4.68
CA ARG A 51 -5.76 -2.51 -4.93
C ARG A 51 -6.96 -2.00 -4.16
N LEU A 52 -6.80 -1.71 -2.86
CA LEU A 52 -7.87 -1.13 -2.06
C LEU A 52 -8.31 0.25 -2.58
N ARG A 53 -7.36 1.11 -2.93
CA ARG A 53 -7.67 2.44 -3.50
C ARG A 53 -8.44 2.34 -4.82
N HIS A 54 -8.11 1.36 -5.66
CA HIS A 54 -8.81 1.08 -6.92
C HIS A 54 -10.21 0.52 -6.67
N ALA A 55 -10.35 -0.45 -5.76
CA ALA A 55 -11.66 -0.99 -5.39
C ALA A 55 -12.60 0.11 -4.87
N LEU A 56 -12.11 1.00 -4.01
CA LEU A 56 -12.88 2.15 -3.50
C LEU A 56 -13.22 3.19 -4.57
N ARG A 57 -12.43 3.28 -5.64
CA ARG A 57 -12.76 4.14 -6.80
C ARG A 57 -13.85 3.48 -7.66
N LEU A 58 -13.73 2.19 -7.91
CA LEU A 58 -14.65 1.42 -8.75
C LEU A 58 -16.03 1.31 -8.10
N PHE A 59 -16.07 0.87 -6.84
CA PHE A 59 -17.31 0.63 -6.10
C PHE A 59 -17.79 1.84 -5.30
N GLY A 60 -17.19 3.02 -5.49
CA GLY A 60 -17.47 4.19 -4.66
C GLY A 60 -18.93 4.64 -4.66
N LYS A 61 -19.71 4.31 -5.71
CA LYS A 61 -21.15 4.59 -5.81
C LYS A 61 -22.02 3.57 -5.04
N LEU A 62 -21.47 2.40 -4.70
CA LEU A 62 -22.15 1.31 -4.01
C LEU A 62 -21.75 1.24 -2.52
N LEU A 63 -20.89 2.15 -2.09
CA LEU A 63 -20.38 2.27 -0.73
C LEU A 63 -20.72 3.66 -0.19
N PRO A 64 -20.69 3.88 1.13
CA PRO A 64 -20.90 5.21 1.70
C PRO A 64 -19.90 6.23 1.11
N ALA A 65 -20.36 7.10 0.20
CA ALA A 65 -19.50 7.91 -0.67
C ALA A 65 -18.52 8.80 0.12
N LYS A 66 -18.98 9.38 1.23
CA LYS A 66 -18.15 10.20 2.14
C LYS A 66 -17.03 9.37 2.79
N ALA A 67 -17.32 8.13 3.20
CA ALA A 67 -16.33 7.23 3.78
C ALA A 67 -15.32 6.77 2.73
N ALA A 68 -15.80 6.27 1.58
CA ALA A 68 -14.96 5.83 0.47
C ALA A 68 -13.98 6.91 0.02
N ARG A 69 -14.47 8.15 -0.17
CA ARG A 69 -13.62 9.31 -0.53
C ARG A 69 -12.55 9.60 0.52
N LYS A 70 -12.91 9.61 1.81
CA LYS A 70 -11.98 9.88 2.92
C LYS A 70 -10.91 8.78 3.04
N VAL A 71 -11.29 7.52 2.94
CA VAL A 71 -10.35 6.38 3.00
C VAL A 71 -9.39 6.43 1.80
N ARG A 72 -9.91 6.65 0.59
CA ARG A 72 -9.10 6.78 -0.63
C ARG A 72 -8.03 7.88 -0.51
N GLY A 73 -8.38 9.03 0.05
CA GLY A 73 -7.42 10.12 0.30
C GLY A 73 -6.34 9.75 1.32
N ARG A 74 -6.70 9.01 2.38
CA ARG A 74 -5.71 8.52 3.36
C ARG A 74 -4.78 7.45 2.79
N LEU A 75 -5.29 6.59 1.89
CA LEU A 75 -4.50 5.60 1.17
C LEU A 75 -3.50 6.27 0.22
N ALA A 76 -3.89 7.34 -0.47
CA ALA A 76 -2.97 8.10 -1.33
C ALA A 76 -1.75 8.61 -0.55
N LYS A 77 -1.96 9.25 0.60
CA LYS A 77 -0.86 9.71 1.48
C LYS A 77 0.04 8.57 1.97
N LEU A 78 -0.53 7.38 2.21
CA LEU A 78 0.27 6.21 2.59
C LEU A 78 1.08 5.68 1.40
N GLN A 79 0.51 5.67 0.19
CA GLN A 79 1.22 5.25 -1.02
C GLN A 79 2.42 6.13 -1.33
N GLU A 80 2.35 7.44 -1.07
CA GLU A 80 3.49 8.36 -1.21
C GLU A 80 4.66 7.96 -0.31
N LEU A 81 4.39 7.65 0.96
CA LEU A 81 5.42 7.18 1.90
C LEU A 81 6.03 5.83 1.46
N LEU A 82 5.18 4.90 1.02
CA LEU A 82 5.62 3.60 0.50
C LEU A 82 6.45 3.74 -0.78
N ALA A 83 6.08 4.68 -1.66
CA ALA A 83 6.81 4.97 -2.88
C ALA A 83 8.21 5.52 -2.58
N GLY A 84 8.37 6.41 -1.60
CA GLY A 84 9.68 6.92 -1.20
C GLY A 84 10.66 5.80 -0.82
N VAL A 85 10.19 4.80 -0.06
CA VAL A 85 11.01 3.63 0.29
C VAL A 85 11.30 2.77 -0.95
N ARG A 86 10.24 2.42 -1.72
CA ARG A 86 10.38 1.52 -2.87
C ARG A 86 11.25 2.10 -3.99
N ASN A 87 11.21 3.41 -4.20
CA ASN A 87 12.08 4.08 -5.18
C ASN A 87 13.55 3.90 -4.83
N CYS A 88 13.90 4.03 -3.54
CA CYS A 88 15.26 3.78 -3.09
C CYS A 88 15.64 2.31 -3.24
N ASP A 89 14.75 1.38 -2.87
CA ASP A 89 15.02 -0.07 -2.99
C ASP A 89 15.28 -0.45 -4.47
N ILE A 90 14.48 0.07 -5.41
CA ILE A 90 14.69 -0.15 -6.86
C ILE A 90 15.99 0.49 -7.34
N ALA A 91 16.29 1.73 -6.93
CA ALA A 91 17.51 2.43 -7.35
C ALA A 91 18.77 1.71 -6.85
N LEU A 92 18.76 1.20 -5.62
CA LEU A 92 19.84 0.38 -5.06
C LEU A 92 20.01 -0.93 -5.83
N GLN A 93 18.92 -1.60 -6.19
CA GLN A 93 18.94 -2.80 -7.02
C GLN A 93 19.56 -2.53 -8.40
N ILE A 94 19.15 -1.45 -9.07
CA ILE A 94 19.69 -1.01 -10.36
C ILE A 94 21.19 -0.73 -10.24
N LEU A 95 21.62 0.00 -9.20
CA LEU A 95 23.01 0.38 -9.00
C LEU A 95 23.94 -0.82 -8.77
N GLY A 96 23.42 -1.88 -8.14
CA GLY A 96 24.09 -3.16 -7.94
C GLY A 96 24.29 -3.95 -9.24
N HIS A 97 23.45 -3.72 -10.25
CA HIS A 97 23.54 -4.41 -11.54
C HIS A 97 24.48 -3.66 -12.49
N LYS A 98 25.71 -4.18 -12.65
CA LYS A 98 26.77 -3.51 -13.43
C LYS A 98 26.38 -3.22 -14.87
N SER A 99 25.58 -4.09 -15.50
CA SER A 99 25.13 -3.94 -16.89
C SER A 99 24.13 -2.81 -17.10
N ILE A 100 23.42 -2.35 -16.07
CA ILE A 100 22.39 -1.30 -16.20
C ILE A 100 23.00 0.10 -16.10
N ALA A 101 24.12 0.23 -15.37
CA ALA A 101 24.84 1.50 -15.23
C ALA A 101 26.34 1.34 -15.51
N PRO A 102 26.75 0.94 -16.73
CA PRO A 102 28.13 0.58 -17.04
C PRO A 102 29.11 1.77 -16.93
N SER A 103 28.63 2.99 -17.13
CA SER A 103 29.43 4.23 -17.07
C SER A 103 29.81 4.69 -15.66
N LEU A 104 29.26 4.08 -14.60
CA LEU A 104 29.56 4.46 -13.22
C LEU A 104 30.81 3.75 -12.70
N SER A 105 31.84 4.55 -12.37
CA SER A 105 33.03 4.06 -11.67
C SER A 105 32.67 3.46 -10.30
N PRO A 106 33.48 2.53 -9.76
CA PRO A 106 33.23 1.91 -8.46
C PRO A 106 33.07 2.93 -7.32
N ALA A 107 33.88 4.00 -7.33
CA ALA A 107 33.80 5.07 -6.34
C ALA A 107 32.47 5.83 -6.41
N ARG A 108 32.01 6.20 -7.62
CA ARG A 108 30.72 6.89 -7.80
C ARG A 108 29.54 6.02 -7.37
N ARG A 109 29.56 4.70 -7.66
CA ARG A 109 28.53 3.77 -7.17
C ARG A 109 28.47 3.75 -5.65
N ARG A 110 29.61 3.66 -4.97
CA ARG A 110 29.65 3.62 -3.50
C ARG A 110 29.02 4.87 -2.89
N VAL A 111 29.35 6.05 -3.42
CA VAL A 111 28.78 7.32 -2.96
C VAL A 111 27.27 7.38 -3.18
N LEU A 112 26.78 6.98 -4.36
CA LEU A 112 25.34 6.96 -4.66
C LEU A 112 24.59 5.95 -3.79
N ALA A 113 25.15 4.75 -3.60
CA ALA A 113 24.57 3.73 -2.72
C ALA A 113 24.43 4.24 -1.28
N GLY A 114 25.45 4.95 -0.76
CA GLY A 114 25.40 5.56 0.56
C GLY A 114 24.29 6.61 0.69
N LYS A 115 24.16 7.51 -0.31
CA LYS A 115 23.09 8.53 -0.34
C LYS A 115 21.70 7.90 -0.39
N LEU A 116 21.49 6.95 -1.31
CA LEU A 116 20.23 6.21 -1.45
C LEU A 116 19.89 5.43 -0.17
N GLY A 117 20.89 4.80 0.47
CA GLY A 117 20.69 4.12 1.76
C GLY A 117 20.21 5.06 2.86
N GLN A 118 20.78 6.27 2.95
CA GLN A 118 20.33 7.27 3.92
C GLN A 118 18.90 7.77 3.64
N GLU A 119 18.58 8.04 2.37
CA GLU A 119 17.23 8.43 1.96
C GLU A 119 16.21 7.33 2.26
N ARG A 120 16.55 6.09 1.94
CA ARG A 120 15.75 4.89 2.24
C ARG A 120 15.47 4.75 3.73
N GLN A 121 16.48 4.99 4.57
CA GLN A 121 16.30 4.98 6.03
C GLN A 121 15.36 6.11 6.49
N ARG A 122 15.49 7.32 5.96
CA ARG A 122 14.60 8.46 6.29
C ARG A 122 13.15 8.17 5.90
N ALA A 123 12.93 7.73 4.66
CA ALA A 123 11.61 7.32 4.16
C ALA A 123 11.04 6.16 4.99
N GLY A 124 11.87 5.17 5.32
CA GLY A 124 11.50 4.02 6.14
C GLY A 124 11.04 4.42 7.55
N ARG A 125 11.70 5.40 8.19
CA ARG A 125 11.26 5.93 9.49
C ARG A 125 9.88 6.59 9.39
N ALA A 126 9.67 7.47 8.42
CA ALA A 126 8.39 8.15 8.22
C ALA A 126 7.25 7.14 7.95
N MET A 127 7.50 6.16 7.07
CA MET A 127 6.58 5.05 6.81
C MET A 127 6.24 4.28 8.08
N ARG A 128 7.24 3.81 8.84
CA ARG A 128 7.03 3.02 10.07
C ARG A 128 6.25 3.81 11.13
N LEU A 129 6.53 5.10 11.31
CA LEU A 129 5.77 5.96 12.22
C LEU A 129 4.30 6.04 11.82
N ARG A 130 4.03 6.24 10.52
CA ARG A 130 2.66 6.28 10.00
C ARG A 130 1.93 4.97 10.22
N LEU A 131 2.58 3.83 9.94
CA LEU A 131 2.02 2.50 10.12
C LEU A 131 1.73 2.18 11.59
N ARG A 132 2.67 2.48 12.51
CA ARG A 132 2.44 2.32 13.96
C ARG A 132 1.27 3.16 14.45
N LYS A 133 1.15 4.41 13.98
CA LYS A 133 0.00 5.26 14.29
C LYS A 133 -1.32 4.67 13.78
N MET A 134 -1.30 4.04 12.61
CA MET A 134 -2.49 3.35 12.08
C MET A 134 -2.89 2.15 12.93
N GLN A 135 -1.92 1.33 13.34
CA GLN A 135 -2.16 0.15 14.17
C GLN A 135 -2.68 0.54 15.56
N ARG A 136 -2.03 1.49 16.24
CA ARG A 136 -2.43 1.95 17.59
C ARG A 136 -3.80 2.59 17.66
N SER A 137 -4.22 3.26 16.59
CA SER A 137 -5.52 3.93 16.56
C SER A 137 -6.59 3.10 15.84
N ASP A 138 -6.33 1.83 15.58
CA ASP A 138 -7.28 0.91 14.93
C ASP A 138 -7.95 1.51 13.67
N VAL A 139 -7.12 2.13 12.82
CA VAL A 139 -7.61 2.86 11.65
C VAL A 139 -8.38 1.95 10.69
N LEU A 140 -7.93 0.71 10.52
CA LEU A 140 -8.52 -0.23 9.58
C LEU A 140 -9.89 -0.73 10.05
N ALA A 141 -10.08 -1.03 11.33
CA ALA A 141 -11.41 -1.39 11.84
C ALA A 141 -12.40 -0.23 11.71
N ARG A 142 -11.95 1.01 12.02
CA ARG A 142 -12.78 2.20 11.81
C ARG A 142 -13.11 2.46 10.35
N TRP A 143 -12.21 2.14 9.42
CA TRP A 143 -12.51 2.19 7.99
C TRP A 143 -13.54 1.14 7.61
N ARG A 144 -13.37 -0.11 8.07
CA ARG A 144 -14.33 -1.19 7.84
C ARG A 144 -15.73 -0.79 8.33
N SER A 145 -15.86 -0.38 9.59
CA SER A 145 -17.14 0.06 10.17
C SER A 145 -17.82 1.15 9.34
N ARG A 146 -17.06 2.17 8.89
CA ARG A 146 -17.62 3.28 8.09
C ARG A 146 -17.95 2.91 6.64
N LEU A 147 -17.27 1.92 6.08
CA LEU A 147 -17.49 1.46 4.71
C LEU A 147 -18.60 0.43 4.63
N MET A 148 -18.82 -0.34 5.70
CA MET A 148 -19.87 -1.35 5.82
C MET A 148 -21.13 -0.83 6.53
N ALA A 149 -21.12 0.41 7.03
CA ALA A 149 -22.34 1.05 7.51
C ALA A 149 -23.33 1.13 6.35
N THR A 150 -24.39 0.33 6.43
CA THR A 150 -25.55 0.45 5.55
C THR A 150 -26.07 1.87 5.66
N GLY A 151 -26.12 2.56 4.52
CA GLY A 151 -26.83 3.83 4.40
C GLY A 151 -28.32 3.59 4.35
#